data_AF-R8BID7-F1
#
_entry.id   AF-R8BID7-F1
#
_cell.length_a   1.000
_cell.length_b   1.000
_cell.length_c   1.000
_cell.angle_alpha   90.00
_cell.angle_beta   90.00
_cell.angle_gamma   90.00
#
_symmetry.space_group_name_H-M   'P 1'
#
loop_
_entity.id
_entity.type
_entity.pdbx_description
1 polymer ?
#
loop_
_entity_poly.entity_id
_entity_poly.type
_entity_poly.pdbx_seq_one_letter_code
_entity_poly.pdbx_strand_id
1 'polypeptide(L)'
;MRETWDRLAAARDLREKYIADISQIKKTCDAEHGKQHVAECPDCYPQIVDKIRMFYLENPDFDWFPGREDSVADLKEMFAGAKEYKVDLEAIDSLIEAEKKQVYLQDLKSNNVIRKALEDVLEKRSLLAKIRTGNGNGGFEDLVKEIRNALNQDSKQSPDDVSKILARLNSTKTPEERHEVYSNAFFKDGPDQEVSSKNQKYLESLRDGMSLEFVMSQVLSDRKASLAAQDEEEKHKRRLGELRRARTAHELQKTKKKGGASTAGPQPADWLYNIPPYSGRARGILLDSMRR
;
A
#
# COMPACT_ATOMS: atom_id res chain seq x y z
N MET A 1 10.93 -7.38 22.37
CA MET A 1 10.69 -8.27 21.21
C MET A 1 11.42 -7.65 20.03
N ARG A 2 12.24 -8.38 19.26
CA ARG A 2 12.89 -7.81 18.06
C ARG A 2 11.86 -7.68 16.96
N GLU A 3 11.72 -6.48 16.43
CA GLU A 3 10.81 -6.18 15.32
C GLU A 3 11.40 -6.65 13.98
N THR A 4 10.56 -6.70 12.95
CA THR A 4 10.98 -7.10 11.59
C THR A 4 12.12 -6.22 11.07
N TRP A 5 12.12 -4.93 11.43
CA TRP A 5 13.19 -3.99 11.07
C TRP A 5 14.51 -4.29 11.79
N ASP A 6 14.47 -4.73 13.04
CA ASP A 6 15.66 -5.17 13.78
C ASP A 6 16.27 -6.42 13.14
N ARG A 7 15.42 -7.36 12.69
CA ARG A 7 15.87 -8.56 11.97
C ARG A 7 16.50 -8.19 10.63
N LEU A 8 15.89 -7.28 9.88
CA LEU A 8 16.42 -6.79 8.60
C LEU A 8 17.77 -6.10 8.77
N ALA A 9 17.91 -5.29 9.82
CA ALA A 9 19.16 -4.62 10.13
C ALA A 9 20.25 -5.66 10.50
N ALA A 10 19.96 -6.58 11.43
CA ALA A 10 20.90 -7.62 11.83
C ALA A 10 21.32 -8.51 10.66
N ALA A 11 20.36 -8.84 9.79
CA ALA A 11 20.54 -9.59 8.56
C ALA A 11 21.58 -8.96 7.62
N ARG A 12 21.52 -7.64 7.46
CA ARG A 12 22.43 -6.89 6.60
C ARG A 12 23.86 -6.93 7.13
N ASP A 13 24.06 -6.60 8.40
CA ASP A 13 25.38 -6.59 9.03
C ASP A 13 26.03 -7.97 8.97
N LEU A 14 25.23 -9.02 9.20
CA LEU A 14 25.73 -10.38 9.15
C LEU A 14 26.16 -10.76 7.73
N ARG A 15 25.38 -10.37 6.70
CA ARG A 15 25.77 -10.55 5.31
C ARG A 15 27.09 -9.85 4.99
N GLU A 16 27.28 -8.63 5.45
CA GLU A 16 28.52 -7.86 5.26
C GLU A 16 29.72 -8.58 5.90
N LYS A 17 29.55 -9.14 7.11
CA LYS A 17 30.58 -9.95 7.78
C LYS A 17 30.96 -11.20 6.98
N TYR A 18 29.99 -11.97 6.50
CA TYR A 18 30.27 -13.17 5.71
C TYR A 18 30.93 -12.84 4.36
N ILE A 19 30.53 -11.73 3.72
CA ILE A 19 31.20 -11.24 2.50
C ILE A 19 32.66 -10.90 2.80
N ALA A 20 32.95 -10.23 3.93
CA ALA A 20 34.30 -9.92 4.34
C ALA A 20 35.13 -11.18 4.62
N ASP A 21 34.57 -12.16 5.34
CA ASP A 21 35.19 -13.46 5.61
C ASP A 21 35.54 -14.21 4.31
N ILE A 22 34.59 -14.33 3.38
CA ILE A 22 34.82 -14.99 2.09
C ILE A 22 35.88 -14.23 1.27
N SER A 23 35.86 -12.90 1.32
CA SER A 23 36.88 -12.07 0.65
C SER A 23 38.26 -12.26 1.26
N GLN A 24 38.36 -12.49 2.58
CA GLN A 24 39.61 -12.82 3.24
C GLN A 24 40.12 -14.18 2.80
N ILE A 25 39.26 -15.21 2.74
CA ILE A 25 39.62 -16.55 2.23
C ILE A 25 40.13 -16.47 0.78
N LYS A 26 39.51 -15.63 -0.05
CA LYS A 26 39.96 -15.40 -1.44
C LYS A 26 41.37 -14.81 -1.48
N LYS A 27 41.67 -13.83 -0.63
CA LYS A 27 43.00 -13.21 -0.55
C LYS A 27 44.06 -14.17 -0.03
N THR A 28 43.76 -14.97 0.99
CA THR A 28 44.70 -15.97 1.52
C THR A 28 44.96 -17.08 0.50
N CYS A 29 43.93 -17.52 -0.23
CA CYS A 29 44.08 -18.51 -1.31
C CYS A 29 45.03 -18.02 -2.43
N ASP A 30 44.92 -16.75 -2.83
CA ASP A 30 45.80 -16.16 -3.83
C ASP A 30 47.25 -16.08 -3.31
N ALA A 31 47.43 -15.69 -2.04
CA ALA A 31 48.75 -15.55 -1.43
C ALA A 31 49.46 -16.88 -1.12
N GLU A 32 48.73 -17.88 -0.62
CA GLU A 32 49.31 -19.15 -0.12
C GLU A 32 49.26 -20.28 -1.15
N HIS A 33 48.24 -20.32 -2.00
CA HIS A 33 48.03 -21.40 -2.97
C HIS A 33 48.25 -20.98 -4.43
N GLY A 34 48.41 -19.67 -4.70
CA GLY A 34 48.69 -19.13 -6.04
C GLY A 34 47.61 -19.44 -7.08
N LYS A 35 46.38 -19.70 -6.64
CA LYS A 35 45.24 -20.02 -7.50
C LYS A 35 44.43 -18.77 -7.79
N GLN A 36 44.20 -18.48 -9.08
CA GLN A 36 43.40 -17.34 -9.53
C GLN A 36 41.91 -17.49 -9.19
N HIS A 37 41.41 -18.73 -9.19
CA HIS A 37 40.04 -19.05 -8.82
C HIS A 37 39.99 -19.99 -7.62
N VAL A 38 39.36 -19.55 -6.53
CA VAL A 38 39.24 -20.36 -5.30
C VAL A 38 38.47 -21.65 -5.52
N ALA A 39 37.59 -21.70 -6.53
CA ALA A 39 36.89 -22.93 -6.92
C ALA A 39 37.85 -24.06 -7.32
N GLU A 40 39.04 -23.73 -7.85
CA GLU A 40 40.06 -24.70 -8.26
C GLU A 40 40.98 -25.12 -7.10
N CYS A 41 40.81 -24.52 -5.92
CA CYS A 41 41.60 -24.81 -4.74
C CYS A 41 40.87 -25.83 -3.85
N PRO A 42 41.37 -27.06 -3.71
CA PRO A 42 40.71 -28.10 -2.92
C PRO A 42 40.68 -27.76 -1.42
N ASP A 43 41.59 -26.92 -0.93
CA ASP A 43 41.66 -26.54 0.49
C ASP A 43 40.74 -25.36 0.83
N CYS A 44 40.61 -24.39 -0.07
CA CYS A 44 39.85 -23.16 0.17
C CYS A 44 38.40 -23.22 -0.30
N TYR A 45 38.08 -24.00 -1.34
CA TYR A 45 36.71 -24.11 -1.83
C TYR A 45 35.75 -24.68 -0.78
N PRO A 46 36.04 -25.81 -0.10
CA PRO A 46 35.15 -26.33 0.96
C PRO A 46 34.93 -25.34 2.11
N GLN A 47 35.94 -24.51 2.43
CA GLN A 47 35.82 -23.46 3.46
C GLN A 47 34.83 -22.37 3.05
N ILE A 48 34.84 -21.96 1.78
CA ILE A 48 33.85 -21.00 1.26
C ILE A 48 32.45 -21.62 1.31
N VAL A 49 32.30 -22.87 0.84
CA VAL A 49 31.03 -23.58 0.87
C VAL A 49 30.51 -23.69 2.32
N ASP A 50 31.39 -23.95 3.28
CA ASP A 50 31.02 -23.97 4.70
C ASP A 50 30.56 -22.62 5.23
N LYS A 51 31.25 -21.53 4.86
CA LYS A 51 30.82 -20.18 5.27
C LYS A 51 29.44 -19.85 4.71
N ILE A 52 29.17 -20.20 3.46
CA ILE A 52 27.85 -20.02 2.83
C ILE A 52 26.81 -20.88 3.55
N ARG A 53 27.11 -22.17 3.79
CA ARG A 53 26.25 -23.10 4.53
C ARG A 53 25.87 -22.55 5.91
N MET A 54 26.85 -22.08 6.69
CA MET A 54 26.61 -21.49 8.01
C MET A 54 25.68 -20.27 7.93
N PHE A 55 25.88 -19.41 6.92
CA PHE A 55 25.04 -18.24 6.71
C PHE A 55 23.56 -18.61 6.56
N TYR A 56 23.24 -19.62 5.74
CA TYR A 56 21.86 -20.03 5.48
C TYR A 56 21.25 -20.94 6.56
N LEU A 57 22.05 -21.76 7.26
CA LEU A 57 21.53 -22.83 8.14
C LEU A 57 21.67 -22.57 9.64
N GLU A 58 22.62 -21.74 10.07
CA GLU A 58 22.99 -21.61 11.49
C GLU A 58 22.59 -20.25 12.09
N ASN A 59 21.92 -19.40 11.31
CA ASN A 59 21.52 -18.06 11.77
C ASN A 59 20.00 -17.99 12.02
N PRO A 60 19.55 -18.17 13.28
CA PRO A 60 18.14 -18.14 13.63
C PRO A 60 17.50 -16.76 13.42
N ASP A 61 18.30 -15.69 13.41
CA ASP A 61 17.82 -14.31 13.20
C ASP A 61 17.14 -14.09 11.84
N PHE A 62 17.37 -15.00 10.89
CA PHE A 62 16.84 -14.88 9.54
C PHE A 62 15.51 -15.61 9.31
N ASP A 63 15.16 -16.61 10.13
CA ASP A 63 13.94 -17.44 9.96
C ASP A 63 13.57 -17.65 8.47
N TRP A 64 14.55 -18.02 7.63
CA TRP A 64 14.36 -18.06 6.17
C TRP A 64 13.47 -19.20 5.70
N PHE A 65 13.21 -20.17 6.58
CA PHE A 65 12.46 -21.37 6.27
C PHE A 65 11.50 -21.76 7.42
N PRO A 66 10.67 -20.83 7.91
CA PRO A 66 9.80 -21.15 9.01
C PRO A 66 8.78 -22.20 8.54
N GLY A 67 8.83 -23.39 9.14
CA GLY A 67 7.97 -24.52 8.78
C GLY A 67 8.32 -25.23 7.47
N ARG A 68 9.55 -25.08 6.96
CA ARG A 68 10.04 -25.74 5.73
C ARG A 68 11.25 -26.63 6.01
N GLU A 69 11.04 -27.64 6.84
CA GLU A 69 12.11 -28.56 7.27
C GLU A 69 12.70 -29.35 6.10
N ASP A 70 11.88 -29.71 5.11
CA ASP A 70 12.30 -30.44 3.91
C ASP A 70 13.29 -29.61 3.07
N SER A 71 12.95 -28.35 2.76
CA SER A 71 13.87 -27.45 2.00
C SER A 71 15.19 -27.22 2.73
N VAL A 72 15.18 -27.20 4.07
CA VAL A 72 16.39 -27.10 4.90
C VAL A 72 17.22 -28.38 4.85
N ALA A 73 16.58 -29.55 4.82
CA ALA A 73 17.24 -30.84 4.66
C ALA A 73 17.88 -30.96 3.27
N ASP A 74 17.15 -30.59 2.22
CA ASP A 74 17.65 -30.57 0.84
C ASP A 74 18.86 -29.64 0.70
N LEU A 75 18.80 -28.43 1.28
CA LEU A 75 19.94 -27.50 1.28
C LEU A 75 21.16 -28.09 2.00
N LYS A 76 20.98 -28.80 3.13
CA LYS A 76 22.08 -29.47 3.84
C LYS A 76 22.75 -30.52 2.95
N GLU A 77 21.97 -31.32 2.26
CA GLU A 77 22.48 -32.34 1.33
C GLU A 77 23.21 -31.70 0.14
N MET A 78 22.63 -30.66 -0.46
CA MET A 78 23.26 -29.94 -1.57
C MET A 78 24.58 -29.29 -1.15
N PHE A 79 24.66 -28.67 0.03
CA PHE A 79 25.93 -28.12 0.54
C PHE A 79 26.97 -29.21 0.80
N ALA A 80 26.58 -30.39 1.29
CA ALA A 80 27.49 -31.52 1.44
C ALA A 80 28.00 -32.00 0.07
N GLY A 81 27.11 -32.12 -0.92
CA GLY A 81 27.47 -32.46 -2.30
C GLY A 81 28.35 -31.39 -2.98
N ALA A 82 28.11 -30.10 -2.70
CA ALA A 82 28.90 -29.01 -3.25
C ALA A 82 30.34 -29.05 -2.75
N LYS A 83 30.59 -29.35 -1.46
CA LYS A 83 31.96 -29.53 -0.95
C LYS A 83 32.75 -30.60 -1.70
N GLU A 84 32.06 -31.63 -2.18
CA GLU A 84 32.63 -32.73 -2.95
C GLU A 84 32.61 -32.48 -4.47
N TYR A 85 32.29 -31.26 -4.91
CA TYR A 85 32.16 -30.88 -6.32
C TYR A 85 31.10 -31.67 -7.11
N LYS A 86 30.15 -32.30 -6.40
CA LYS A 86 29.07 -33.10 -7.00
C LYS A 86 27.85 -32.27 -7.37
N VAL A 87 27.67 -31.13 -6.69
CA VAL A 87 26.54 -30.21 -6.86
C VAL A 87 27.09 -28.82 -7.16
N ASP A 88 26.53 -28.18 -8.19
CA ASP A 88 26.90 -26.82 -8.54
C ASP A 88 26.30 -25.80 -7.56
N LEU A 89 27.06 -24.75 -7.26
CA LEU A 89 26.59 -23.64 -6.43
C LEU A 89 25.41 -22.90 -7.09
N GLU A 90 25.34 -22.89 -8.43
CA GLU A 90 24.20 -22.30 -9.15
C GLU A 90 22.87 -23.01 -8.84
N ALA A 91 22.90 -24.34 -8.66
CA ALA A 91 21.72 -25.10 -8.27
C ALA A 91 21.27 -24.76 -6.84
N ILE A 92 22.24 -24.58 -5.93
CA ILE A 92 21.99 -24.14 -4.56
C ILE A 92 21.37 -22.73 -4.56
N ASP A 93 21.96 -21.80 -5.29
CA ASP A 93 21.46 -20.43 -5.40
C ASP A 93 20.04 -20.41 -5.99
N SER A 94 19.75 -21.23 -6.99
CA SER A 94 18.43 -21.34 -7.60
C SER A 94 17.37 -21.81 -6.61
N LEU A 95 17.67 -22.83 -5.80
CA LEU A 95 16.76 -23.32 -4.76
C LEU A 95 16.53 -22.26 -3.69
N ILE A 96 17.60 -21.60 -3.24
CA ILE A 96 17.54 -20.53 -2.24
C ILE A 96 16.67 -19.38 -2.74
N GLU A 97 16.86 -18.91 -3.97
CA GLU A 97 16.07 -17.81 -4.53
C GLU A 97 14.60 -18.21 -4.74
N ALA A 98 14.33 -19.45 -5.13
CA ALA A 98 12.98 -19.97 -5.24
C ALA A 98 12.26 -19.98 -3.88
N GLU A 99 12.94 -20.43 -2.82
CA GLU A 99 12.39 -20.47 -1.47
C GLU A 99 12.24 -19.08 -0.86
N LYS A 100 13.25 -18.21 -0.98
CA LYS A 100 13.15 -16.80 -0.58
C LYS A 100 11.91 -16.16 -1.20
N LYS A 101 11.72 -16.32 -2.50
CA LYS A 101 10.54 -15.80 -3.21
C LYS A 101 9.23 -16.28 -2.57
N GLN A 102 9.13 -17.57 -2.22
CA GLN A 102 7.92 -18.12 -1.61
C GLN A 102 7.68 -17.54 -0.20
N VAL A 103 8.73 -17.44 0.60
CA VAL A 103 8.67 -16.89 1.96
C VAL A 103 8.28 -15.41 1.92
N TYR A 104 8.93 -14.61 1.08
CA TYR A 104 8.56 -13.21 0.89
C TYR A 104 7.10 -13.05 0.43
N LEU A 105 6.62 -13.89 -0.49
CA LEU A 105 5.22 -13.86 -0.90
C LEU A 105 4.27 -14.22 0.24
N GLN A 106 4.63 -15.18 1.09
CA GLN A 106 3.85 -15.55 2.26
C GLN A 106 3.83 -14.42 3.30
N ASP A 107 4.95 -13.76 3.53
CA ASP A 107 5.05 -12.60 4.43
C ASP A 107 4.23 -11.43 3.90
N LEU A 108 4.29 -11.14 2.59
CA LEU A 108 3.45 -10.11 1.96
C LEU A 108 1.96 -10.41 2.08
N LYS A 109 1.57 -11.70 1.99
CA LYS A 109 0.17 -12.13 2.14
C LYS A 109 -0.33 -12.04 3.58
N SER A 110 0.54 -12.32 4.55
CA SER A 110 0.19 -12.38 5.98
C SER A 110 0.32 -11.03 6.68
N ASN A 111 1.16 -10.11 6.17
CA ASN A 111 1.40 -8.81 6.78
C ASN A 111 0.20 -7.86 6.59
N ASN A 112 -0.49 -7.59 7.70
CA ASN A 112 -1.68 -6.76 7.69
C ASN A 112 -1.41 -5.28 7.44
N VAL A 113 -0.22 -4.76 7.78
CA VAL A 113 0.14 -3.36 7.54
C VAL A 113 0.32 -3.12 6.05
N ILE A 114 1.07 -3.98 5.37
CA ILE A 114 1.28 -3.89 3.92
C ILE A 114 -0.05 -4.02 3.18
N ARG A 115 -0.87 -5.00 3.58
CA ARG A 115 -2.20 -5.18 2.98
C ARG A 115 -3.08 -3.94 3.14
N LYS A 116 -3.18 -3.38 4.37
CA LYS A 116 -3.95 -2.16 4.63
C LYS A 116 -3.42 -0.96 3.84
N ALA A 117 -2.09 -0.78 3.79
CA ALA A 117 -1.46 0.31 3.04
C ALA A 117 -1.77 0.21 1.54
N LEU A 118 -1.71 -0.99 0.96
CA LEU A 118 -2.05 -1.23 -0.45
C LEU A 118 -3.56 -1.10 -0.72
N GLU A 119 -4.42 -1.42 0.25
CA GLU A 119 -5.88 -1.20 0.16
C GLU A 119 -6.24 0.28 0.19
N ASP A 120 -5.56 1.09 1.02
CA ASP A 120 -5.79 2.53 1.15
C ASP A 120 -5.33 3.33 -0.08
N VAL A 121 -4.35 2.83 -0.83
CA VAL A 121 -4.11 3.29 -2.19
C VAL A 121 -5.17 2.66 -3.09
N LEU A 122 -6.39 3.19 -2.98
CA LEU A 122 -7.69 2.66 -3.44
C LEU A 122 -7.76 2.11 -4.89
N GLU A 123 -6.72 2.31 -5.70
CA GLU A 123 -6.64 1.89 -7.09
C GLU A 123 -5.79 0.62 -7.34
N LYS A 124 -5.18 0.04 -6.29
CA LYS A 124 -4.19 -1.05 -6.43
C LYS A 124 -4.73 -2.47 -6.15
N ARG A 125 -6.04 -2.69 -6.35
CA ARG A 125 -6.67 -4.02 -6.28
C ARG A 125 -6.00 -5.05 -7.20
N SER A 126 -5.48 -4.61 -8.34
CA SER A 126 -4.73 -5.44 -9.28
C SER A 126 -3.41 -5.95 -8.68
N LEU A 127 -2.70 -5.12 -7.92
CA LEU A 127 -1.46 -5.51 -7.23
C LEU A 127 -1.75 -6.48 -6.08
N LEU A 128 -2.80 -6.23 -5.31
CA LEU A 128 -3.26 -7.17 -4.28
C LEU A 128 -3.65 -8.53 -4.87
N ALA A 129 -4.30 -8.53 -6.04
CA ALA A 129 -4.59 -9.77 -6.76
C ALA A 129 -3.32 -10.51 -7.17
N LYS A 130 -2.31 -9.81 -7.74
CA LYS A 130 -0.99 -10.40 -8.09
C LYS A 130 -0.27 -10.99 -6.88
N ILE A 131 -0.26 -10.28 -5.75
CA ILE A 131 0.33 -10.77 -4.49
C ILE A 131 -0.38 -12.05 -4.03
N ARG A 132 -1.72 -12.08 -4.09
CA ARG A 132 -2.52 -13.23 -3.66
C ARG A 132 -2.30 -14.46 -4.54
N THR A 133 -2.31 -14.29 -5.86
CA THR A 133 -2.13 -15.39 -6.81
C THR A 133 -0.67 -15.84 -6.95
N GLY A 134 0.30 -15.00 -6.58
CA GLY A 134 1.73 -15.28 -6.78
C GLY A 134 2.16 -15.25 -8.26
N ASN A 135 1.24 -14.94 -9.17
CA ASN A 135 1.44 -14.85 -10.61
C ASN A 135 1.20 -13.41 -11.06
N GLY A 136 2.27 -12.62 -11.10
CA GLY A 136 2.35 -11.47 -11.99
C GLY A 136 2.87 -11.93 -13.34
N ASN A 137 2.49 -11.23 -14.42
CA ASN A 137 3.09 -11.44 -15.76
C ASN A 137 4.60 -11.09 -15.82
N GLY A 138 5.21 -10.64 -14.71
CA GLY A 138 6.62 -10.29 -14.57
C GLY A 138 7.30 -11.10 -13.45
N GLY A 139 8.63 -11.01 -13.37
CA GLY A 139 9.42 -11.71 -12.35
C GLY A 139 9.07 -11.25 -10.93
N PHE A 140 9.50 -12.00 -9.92
CA PHE A 140 9.31 -11.61 -8.50
C PHE A 140 9.88 -10.22 -8.20
N GLU A 141 11.04 -9.91 -8.77
CA GLU A 141 11.67 -8.59 -8.67
C GLU A 141 10.80 -7.47 -9.23
N ASP A 142 10.07 -7.72 -10.32
CA ASP A 142 9.16 -6.73 -10.89
C ASP A 142 7.97 -6.49 -9.95
N LEU A 143 7.44 -7.54 -9.33
CA LEU A 143 6.39 -7.41 -8.32
C LEU A 143 6.87 -6.62 -7.10
N VAL A 144 8.07 -6.89 -6.59
CA VAL A 144 8.64 -6.15 -5.46
C VAL A 144 8.86 -4.68 -5.82
N LYS A 145 9.35 -4.40 -7.04
CA LYS A 145 9.50 -3.02 -7.55
C LYS A 145 8.14 -2.32 -7.68
N GLU A 146 7.13 -2.99 -8.22
CA GLU A 146 5.78 -2.47 -8.32
C GLU A 146 5.21 -2.12 -6.93
N ILE A 147 5.38 -3.00 -5.94
CA ILE A 147 4.96 -2.76 -4.55
C ILE A 147 5.73 -1.58 -3.94
N ARG A 148 7.06 -1.54 -4.09
CA ARG A 148 7.89 -0.45 -3.57
C ARG A 148 7.49 0.89 -4.16
N ASN A 149 7.37 0.98 -5.48
CA ASN A 149 6.93 2.19 -6.17
C ASN A 149 5.52 2.57 -5.73
N ALA A 150 4.67 1.57 -5.48
CA ALA A 150 3.33 1.80 -5.03
C ALA A 150 3.24 2.39 -3.63
N LEU A 151 4.11 1.97 -2.71
CA LEU A 151 4.16 2.47 -1.34
C LEU A 151 4.94 3.80 -1.24
N ASN A 152 5.90 4.03 -2.13
CA ASN A 152 6.77 5.21 -2.12
C ASN A 152 6.28 6.37 -3.00
N GLN A 153 5.08 6.26 -3.60
CA GLN A 153 4.56 7.26 -4.54
C GLN A 153 4.54 8.69 -3.98
N ASP A 154 4.40 8.83 -2.66
CA ASP A 154 4.40 10.11 -1.93
C ASP A 154 5.58 10.23 -0.94
N SER A 155 6.50 9.26 -0.88
CA SER A 155 7.58 9.28 0.11
C SER A 155 8.73 10.19 -0.33
N LYS A 156 9.10 11.15 0.51
CA LYS A 156 10.31 11.98 0.33
C LYS A 156 11.62 11.25 0.70
N GLN A 157 11.52 10.03 1.23
CA GLN A 157 12.68 9.29 1.74
C GLN A 157 13.45 8.61 0.61
N SER A 158 14.76 8.84 0.56
CA SER A 158 15.68 8.18 -0.36
C SER A 158 16.01 6.76 0.12
N PRO A 159 16.31 5.80 -0.78
CA PRO A 159 16.87 4.50 -0.40
C PRO A 159 18.12 4.58 0.50
N ASP A 160 18.88 5.68 0.39
CA ASP A 160 20.06 5.93 1.22
C ASP A 160 19.70 6.28 2.68
N ASP A 161 18.53 6.89 2.90
CA ASP A 161 18.02 7.22 4.24
C ASP A 161 17.63 5.94 5.00
N VAL A 162 17.04 4.97 4.31
CA VAL A 162 16.70 3.65 4.87
C VAL A 162 17.96 2.92 5.33
N SER A 163 19.03 2.96 4.53
CA SER A 163 20.31 2.33 4.91
C SER A 163 20.91 2.96 6.18
N LYS A 164 20.84 4.28 6.32
CA LYS A 164 21.29 4.99 7.54
C LYS A 164 20.45 4.64 8.77
N ILE A 165 19.13 4.48 8.60
CA ILE A 165 18.22 4.08 9.68
C ILE A 165 18.56 2.66 10.15
N LEU A 166 18.75 1.72 9.23
CA LEU A 166 19.11 0.33 9.57
C LEU A 166 20.46 0.26 10.30
N ALA A 167 21.47 1.01 9.84
CA ALA A 167 22.77 1.07 10.51
C ALA A 167 22.66 1.64 11.94
N ARG A 168 21.81 2.65 12.15
CA ARG A 168 21.51 3.19 13.48
C ARG A 168 20.82 2.15 14.36
N LEU A 169 19.82 1.43 13.85
CA LEU A 169 19.12 0.37 14.59
C LEU A 169 20.09 -0.70 15.10
N ASN A 170 21.04 -1.17 14.28
CA ASN A 170 22.05 -2.13 14.70
C ASN A 170 23.00 -1.60 15.78
N SER A 171 23.26 -0.28 15.76
CA SER A 171 24.16 0.36 16.72
C SER A 171 23.51 0.60 18.09
N THR A 172 22.17 0.56 18.17
CA THR A 172 21.43 0.81 19.41
C THR A 172 21.51 -0.38 20.38
N LYS A 173 21.80 -0.07 21.64
CA LYS A 173 21.93 -1.10 22.70
C LYS A 173 20.72 -1.11 23.61
N THR A 174 20.06 0.03 23.79
CA THR A 174 18.93 0.19 24.69
C THR A 174 17.60 0.23 23.94
N PRO A 175 16.50 -0.18 24.59
CA PRO A 175 15.16 -0.05 24.01
C PRO A 175 14.78 1.43 23.80
N GLU A 176 15.22 2.35 24.66
CA GLU A 176 14.92 3.78 24.51
C GLU A 176 15.57 4.37 23.25
N GLU A 177 16.84 4.04 22.97
CA GLU A 177 17.53 4.46 21.74
C GLU A 177 16.82 3.92 20.50
N ARG A 178 16.32 2.68 20.54
CA ARG A 178 15.56 2.09 19.42
C ARG A 178 14.26 2.84 19.17
N HIS A 179 13.52 3.16 20.23
CA HIS A 179 12.28 3.92 20.12
C HIS A 179 12.54 5.31 19.53
N GLU A 180 13.68 5.93 19.87
CA GLU A 180 14.08 7.20 19.28
C GLU A 180 14.37 7.07 17.78
N VAL A 181 15.07 6.00 17.35
CA VAL A 181 15.31 5.73 15.92
C VAL A 181 13.99 5.51 15.18
N TYR A 182 13.06 4.73 15.73
CA TYR A 182 11.72 4.54 15.15
C TYR A 182 10.91 5.84 15.10
N SER A 183 10.94 6.63 16.19
CA SER A 183 10.27 7.93 16.23
C SER A 183 10.78 8.87 15.15
N ASN A 184 12.10 8.94 14.97
CA ASN A 184 12.73 9.82 13.99
C ASN A 184 12.49 9.32 12.55
N ALA A 185 12.44 8.01 12.33
CA ALA A 185 12.26 7.42 11.00
C ALA A 185 10.82 7.50 10.48
N PHE A 186 9.83 7.31 11.35
CA PHE A 186 8.43 7.12 10.94
C PHE A 186 7.50 8.29 11.28
N PHE A 187 7.86 9.14 12.25
CA PHE A 187 6.96 10.18 12.75
C PHE A 187 7.48 11.62 12.60
N LYS A 188 8.72 11.79 12.15
CA LYS A 188 9.30 13.10 11.84
C LYS A 188 9.55 13.23 10.34
N ASP A 189 9.16 14.37 9.77
CA ASP A 189 9.42 14.71 8.37
C ASP A 189 10.84 15.28 8.14
N GLY A 190 11.63 15.46 9.22
CA GLY A 190 13.02 15.93 9.19
C GLY A 190 13.69 15.85 10.57
N PRO A 191 15.03 15.97 10.65
CA PRO A 191 15.79 15.79 11.90
C PRO A 191 15.42 16.80 13.01
N ASP A 192 15.04 18.03 12.64
CA ASP A 192 14.72 19.12 13.57
C ASP A 192 13.22 19.43 13.70
N GLN A 193 12.35 18.62 13.09
CA GLN A 193 10.93 18.87 13.12
C GLN A 193 10.28 18.19 14.32
N GLU A 194 9.55 18.96 15.13
CA GLU A 194 8.74 18.41 16.21
C GLU A 194 7.64 17.49 15.65
N VAL A 195 7.39 16.42 16.39
CA VAL A 195 6.36 15.46 16.00
C VAL A 195 5.00 16.16 16.09
N SER A 196 4.20 16.05 15.02
CA SER A 196 2.85 16.62 15.01
C SER A 196 2.05 16.13 16.22
N SER A 197 1.30 17.03 16.86
CA SER A 197 0.40 16.68 17.98
C SER A 197 -0.58 15.54 17.64
N LYS A 198 -0.93 15.38 16.36
CA LYS A 198 -1.75 14.27 15.86
C LYS A 198 -1.10 12.90 16.00
N ASN A 199 0.24 12.84 15.99
CA ASN A 199 1.03 11.62 16.04
C ASN A 199 1.49 11.27 17.46
N GLN A 200 1.30 12.18 18.42
CA GLN A 200 1.78 12.03 19.79
C GLN A 200 1.21 10.79 20.49
N LYS A 201 -0.08 10.50 20.27
CA LYS A 201 -0.74 9.29 20.79
C LYS A 201 -0.10 7.98 20.29
N TYR A 202 0.48 7.97 19.08
CA TYR A 202 1.12 6.77 18.52
C TYR A 202 2.53 6.59 19.09
N LEU A 203 3.23 7.70 19.37
CA LEU A 203 4.53 7.67 20.04
C LEU A 203 4.42 7.24 21.49
N GLU A 204 3.36 7.65 22.18
CA GLU A 204 3.05 7.17 23.53
C GLU A 204 2.83 5.66 23.52
N SER A 205 2.01 5.13 22.60
CA SER A 205 1.82 3.68 22.45
C SER A 205 3.13 2.94 22.19
N LEU A 206 4.04 3.50 21.37
CA LEU A 206 5.35 2.91 21.11
C LEU A 206 6.22 2.92 22.39
N ARG A 207 6.19 4.02 23.14
CA ARG A 207 6.91 4.17 24.42
C ARG A 207 6.38 3.22 25.49
N ASP A 208 5.08 2.95 25.48
CA ASP A 208 4.40 2.00 26.38
C ASP A 208 4.70 0.53 26.00
N GLY A 209 5.51 0.29 24.97
CA GLY A 209 6.02 -1.03 24.59
C GLY A 209 5.19 -1.76 23.54
N MET A 210 4.24 -1.08 22.87
CA MET A 210 3.56 -1.65 21.70
C MET A 210 4.53 -1.77 20.53
N SER A 211 4.35 -2.79 19.68
CA SER A 211 5.16 -2.94 18.47
C SER A 211 4.85 -1.85 17.45
N LEU A 212 5.86 -1.46 16.67
CA LEU A 212 5.70 -0.53 15.56
C LEU A 212 4.70 -1.07 14.54
N GLU A 213 4.66 -2.38 14.29
CA GLU A 213 3.66 -2.99 13.40
C GLU A 213 2.22 -2.70 13.88
N PHE A 214 1.96 -2.86 15.19
CA PHE A 214 0.67 -2.56 15.78
C PHE A 214 0.33 -1.06 15.63
N VAL A 215 1.27 -0.19 15.99
CA VAL A 215 1.11 1.27 15.92
C VAL A 215 0.83 1.71 14.47
N MET A 216 1.58 1.21 13.49
CA MET A 216 1.38 1.52 12.07
C MET A 216 0.03 0.99 11.57
N SER A 217 -0.40 -0.18 12.04
CA SER A 217 -1.72 -0.71 11.70
C SER A 217 -2.88 0.16 12.21
N GLN A 218 -2.67 0.83 13.35
CA GLN A 218 -3.62 1.77 13.95
C GLN A 218 -3.61 3.11 13.21
N VAL A 219 -2.43 3.63 12.85
CA VAL A 219 -2.28 4.84 12.02
C VAL A 219 -3.06 4.72 10.72
N LEU A 220 -2.90 3.58 10.01
CA LEU A 220 -3.62 3.33 8.76
C LEU A 220 -5.14 3.24 8.99
N SER A 221 -5.56 2.56 10.05
CA SER A 221 -6.99 2.45 10.40
C SER A 221 -7.62 3.82 10.68
N ASP A 222 -6.94 4.67 11.45
CA ASP A 222 -7.41 6.00 11.81
C ASP A 222 -7.43 6.93 10.59
N ARG A 223 -6.44 6.82 9.69
CA ARG A 223 -6.43 7.55 8.42
C ARG A 223 -7.65 7.20 7.58
N LYS A 224 -7.96 5.92 7.42
CA LYS A 224 -9.13 5.44 6.69
C LYS A 224 -10.44 5.94 7.30
N ALA A 225 -10.56 5.89 8.62
CA ALA A 225 -11.72 6.41 9.33
C ALA A 225 -11.88 7.93 9.14
N SER A 226 -10.78 8.68 9.16
CA SER A 226 -10.78 10.13 8.92
C SER A 226 -11.22 10.47 7.49
N LEU A 227 -10.78 9.72 6.49
CA LEU A 227 -11.20 9.92 5.10
C LEU A 227 -12.70 9.62 4.94
N ALA A 228 -13.19 8.52 5.50
CA ALA A 228 -14.61 8.21 5.47
C ALA A 228 -15.48 9.28 6.16
N ALA A 229 -15.00 9.86 7.26
CA ALA A 229 -15.69 10.96 7.94
C ALA A 229 -15.72 12.24 7.09
N GLN A 230 -14.62 12.55 6.37
CA GLN A 230 -14.57 13.68 5.44
C GLN A 230 -15.54 13.53 4.28
N ASP A 231 -15.63 12.34 3.68
CA ASP A 231 -16.58 12.05 2.60
C ASP A 231 -18.03 12.25 3.05
N GLU A 232 -18.38 11.81 4.27
CA GLU A 232 -19.71 12.05 4.84
C GLU A 232 -19.95 13.53 5.13
N GLU A 233 -18.96 14.27 5.62
CA GLU A 233 -19.05 15.72 5.83
C GLU A 233 -19.32 16.46 4.51
N GLU A 234 -18.63 16.08 3.43
CA GLU A 234 -18.85 16.66 2.10
C GLU A 234 -20.25 16.34 1.56
N LYS A 235 -20.74 15.11 1.73
CA LYS A 235 -22.12 14.74 1.38
C LYS A 235 -23.13 15.58 2.15
N HIS A 236 -22.92 15.77 3.45
CA HIS A 236 -23.79 16.62 4.28
C HIS A 236 -23.75 18.08 3.84
N LYS A 237 -22.55 18.64 3.55
CA LYS A 237 -22.41 20.01 3.02
C LYS A 237 -23.14 20.17 1.69
N ARG A 238 -23.03 19.19 0.78
CA ARG A 238 -23.75 19.19 -0.51
C ARG A 238 -25.26 19.20 -0.31
N ARG A 239 -25.77 18.31 0.56
CA ARG A 239 -27.21 18.23 0.88
C ARG A 239 -27.73 19.53 1.51
N LEU A 240 -26.96 20.14 2.41
CA LEU A 240 -27.29 21.46 2.98
C LEU A 240 -27.34 22.55 1.90
N GLY A 241 -26.40 22.53 0.96
CA GLY A 241 -26.40 23.43 -0.20
C GLY A 241 -27.65 23.26 -1.08
N GLU A 242 -28.05 22.03 -1.35
CA GLU A 242 -29.28 21.70 -2.10
C GLU A 242 -30.54 22.17 -1.36
N LEU A 243 -30.64 21.90 -0.05
CA LEU A 243 -31.77 22.35 0.77
C LEU A 243 -31.87 23.87 0.84
N ARG A 244 -30.72 24.58 0.93
CA ARG A 244 -30.69 26.05 0.88
C ARG A 244 -31.21 26.56 -0.46
N ARG A 245 -30.77 25.98 -1.58
CA ARG A 245 -31.27 26.33 -2.93
C ARG A 245 -32.76 26.02 -3.10
N ALA A 246 -33.23 24.89 -2.60
CA ALA A 246 -34.64 24.52 -2.64
C ALA A 246 -35.49 25.49 -1.79
N ARG A 247 -35.00 25.88 -0.61
CA ARG A 247 -35.66 26.86 0.26
C ARG A 247 -35.76 28.22 -0.42
N THR A 248 -34.67 28.75 -0.98
CA THR A 248 -34.71 30.05 -1.67
C THR A 248 -35.62 30.02 -2.90
N ALA A 249 -35.61 28.93 -3.67
CA ALA A 249 -36.54 28.75 -4.79
C ALA A 249 -38.01 28.69 -4.34
N HIS A 250 -38.29 27.99 -3.24
CA HIS A 250 -39.63 27.91 -2.67
C HIS A 250 -40.10 29.26 -2.11
N GLU A 251 -39.23 30.01 -1.42
CA GLU A 251 -39.53 31.37 -0.96
C GLU A 251 -39.82 32.31 -2.13
N LEU A 252 -39.02 32.26 -3.21
CA LEU A 252 -39.27 33.00 -4.46
C LEU A 252 -40.57 32.59 -5.16
N GLN A 253 -40.91 31.30 -5.18
CA GLN A 253 -42.19 30.84 -5.71
C GLN A 253 -43.37 31.30 -4.85
N LYS A 254 -43.20 31.32 -3.52
CA LYS A 254 -44.23 31.80 -2.59
C LYS A 254 -44.46 33.30 -2.75
N THR A 255 -43.41 34.11 -2.91
CA THR A 255 -43.56 35.55 -3.19
C THR A 255 -44.16 35.79 -4.57
N LYS A 256 -43.78 35.03 -5.60
CA LYS A 256 -44.41 35.08 -6.93
C LYS A 256 -45.89 34.69 -6.89
N LYS A 257 -46.28 33.65 -6.15
CA LYS A 257 -47.69 33.25 -5.98
C LYS A 257 -48.48 34.27 -5.16
N LYS A 258 -47.87 34.94 -4.18
CA LYS A 258 -48.50 36.05 -3.44
C LYS A 258 -48.60 37.34 -4.26
N GLY A 259 -47.62 37.64 -5.12
CA GLY A 259 -47.68 38.75 -6.07
C GLY A 259 -48.57 38.48 -7.30
N GLY A 260 -48.80 37.21 -7.63
CA GLY A 260 -49.76 36.75 -8.65
C GLY A 260 -51.18 36.61 -8.13
N ALA A 261 -51.42 36.77 -6.82
CA ALA A 261 -52.77 36.88 -6.26
C ALA A 261 -53.42 38.25 -6.55
N SER A 262 -52.73 39.14 -7.27
CA SER A 262 -53.26 40.38 -7.85
C SER A 262 -53.10 40.42 -9.36
N THR A 263 -53.27 39.28 -10.04
CA THR A 263 -53.65 39.29 -11.46
C THR A 263 -55.07 38.76 -11.54
N ALA A 264 -56.03 39.69 -11.55
CA ALA A 264 -57.24 39.49 -12.31
C ALA A 264 -56.81 38.99 -13.69
N GLY A 265 -57.14 37.74 -14.02
CA GLY A 265 -57.08 37.29 -15.41
C GLY A 265 -57.90 38.27 -16.26
N PRO A 266 -57.58 38.45 -17.55
CA PRO A 266 -58.43 39.24 -18.42
C PRO A 266 -59.85 38.71 -18.30
N GLN A 267 -60.77 39.53 -17.79
CA GLN A 267 -62.18 39.16 -17.84
C GLN A 267 -62.52 38.91 -19.30
N PRO A 268 -63.10 37.74 -19.65
CA PRO A 268 -63.57 37.52 -21.01
C PRO A 268 -64.54 38.65 -21.36
N ALA A 269 -64.34 39.25 -22.54
CA ALA A 269 -65.12 40.40 -22.96
C ALA A 269 -66.61 40.07 -22.98
N ASP A 270 -67.42 41.04 -22.54
CA ASP A 270 -68.86 40.95 -22.22
C ASP A 270 -69.75 40.41 -23.37
N TRP A 271 -69.24 40.37 -24.60
CA TRP A 271 -69.94 39.81 -25.76
C TRP A 271 -70.07 38.28 -25.74
N LEU A 272 -69.28 37.57 -24.93
CA LEU A 272 -69.37 36.11 -24.80
C LEU A 272 -70.54 35.62 -23.94
N TYR A 273 -71.17 36.51 -23.15
CA TYR A 273 -72.33 36.18 -22.32
C TYR A 273 -73.68 36.48 -23.01
N ASN A 274 -73.67 37.11 -24.19
CA ASN A 274 -74.87 37.44 -24.97
C ASN A 274 -74.96 36.60 -26.26
N ILE A 275 -74.87 35.27 -26.14
CA ILE A 275 -75.29 34.37 -27.22
C ILE A 275 -76.73 33.95 -26.91
N PRO A 276 -77.74 34.33 -27.72
CA PRO A 276 -79.11 33.87 -27.53
C PRO A 276 -79.16 32.34 -27.65
N PRO A 277 -79.96 31.65 -26.83
CA PRO A 277 -80.08 30.20 -26.92
C PRO A 277 -80.63 29.83 -28.30
N TYR A 278 -79.90 28.99 -29.03
CA TYR A 278 -80.35 28.42 -30.30
C TYR A 278 -81.56 27.50 -30.03
N SER A 279 -82.77 28.06 -30.07
CA SER A 279 -84.01 27.29 -30.17
C SER A 279 -84.37 27.17 -31.65
N GLY A 280 -84.14 25.98 -32.21
CA GLY A 280 -84.53 25.68 -33.58
C GLY A 280 -86.04 25.73 -33.80
N ARG A 281 -86.46 26.30 -34.94
CA ARG A 281 -87.44 25.71 -35.88
C ARG A 281 -87.62 26.57 -37.13
N ALA A 282 -87.16 26.00 -38.23
CA ALA A 282 -87.80 25.91 -39.55
C ALA A 282 -88.65 27.06 -40.10
N ARG A 283 -88.21 27.52 -41.29
CA ARG A 283 -88.93 27.76 -42.58
C ARG A 283 -88.30 29.02 -43.19
N GLY A 284 -87.45 28.91 -44.19
CA GLY A 284 -87.77 28.38 -45.51
C GLY A 284 -88.05 29.58 -46.41
N ILE A 285 -87.19 29.79 -47.40
CA ILE A 285 -87.41 30.42 -48.72
C ILE A 285 -86.07 31.00 -49.22
N LEU A 286 -85.51 30.26 -50.19
CA LEU A 286 -84.97 30.75 -51.46
C LEU A 286 -84.03 31.95 -51.43
N LEU A 287 -82.77 31.72 -51.84
CA LEU A 287 -82.45 31.98 -53.25
C LEU A 287 -81.19 31.25 -53.69
N ASP A 288 -81.46 30.46 -54.71
CA ASP A 288 -80.56 29.77 -55.62
C ASP A 288 -79.65 30.78 -56.35
N SER A 289 -78.34 30.54 -56.31
CA SER A 289 -77.47 30.87 -57.43
C SER A 289 -76.27 29.91 -57.47
N MET A 290 -76.49 28.81 -58.17
CA MET A 290 -75.43 28.10 -58.88
C MET A 290 -74.55 29.06 -59.69
N ARG A 291 -73.25 28.73 -59.72
CA ARG A 291 -72.35 28.79 -60.87
C ARG A 291 -72.27 30.12 -61.64
N ARG A 292 -71.10 30.75 -61.54
CA ARG A 292 -70.08 30.66 -62.60
C ARG A 292 -68.69 30.63 -61.97
#